data_AF-A0A1C5DJ26-F1
#
_entry.id   AF-A0A1C5DJ26-F1
#
_cell.length_a   1.000
_cell.length_b   1.000
_cell.length_c   1.000
_cell.angle_alpha   90.00
_cell.angle_beta   90.00
_cell.angle_gamma   90.00
#
_symmetry.space_group_name_H-M   'P 1'
#
loop_
_entity.id
_entity.type
_entity.pdbx_description
1 polymer ?
#
loop_
_entity_poly.entity_id
_entity_poly.type
_entity_poly.pdbx_seq_one_letter_code
_entity_poly.pdbx_strand_id
1 'polypeptide(L)'
;MATVSAADLLRIVEAVPPRRARASEGVRLVYDQVHLTMSAEDRPAEEWARADVVGYRTAAWELTMYAVSTIAVRVWLLEMEATTPVGVSPFWGGPGPVLVVFTAGGASMQFPVIDCPSAPSV
;
A
#
# COMPACT_ATOMS: atom_id res chain seq x y z
N MET A 1 8.77 6.84 1.82
CA MET A 1 8.55 5.49 1.30
C MET A 1 8.67 4.51 2.45
N ALA A 2 7.66 3.67 2.66
CA ALA A 2 7.77 2.50 3.51
C ALA A 2 8.46 1.40 2.69
N THR A 3 9.51 0.77 3.20
CA THR A 3 10.13 -0.37 2.53
C THR A 3 9.86 -1.63 3.33
N VAL A 4 9.29 -2.65 2.69
CA VAL A 4 8.96 -3.95 3.28
C VAL A 4 9.50 -5.08 2.39
N SER A 5 9.55 -6.31 2.88
CA SER A 5 9.88 -7.45 2.00
C SER A 5 8.71 -7.76 1.07
N ALA A 6 8.98 -8.35 -0.10
CA ALA A 6 7.95 -8.80 -1.03
C ALA A 6 7.01 -9.82 -0.37
N ALA A 7 7.52 -10.72 0.48
CA ALA A 7 6.70 -11.66 1.23
C ALA A 7 5.77 -10.98 2.24
N ASP A 8 6.24 -9.96 2.95
CA ASP A 8 5.42 -9.24 3.91
C ASP A 8 4.35 -8.39 3.21
N LEU A 9 4.71 -7.76 2.09
CA LEU A 9 3.75 -7.03 1.28
C LEU A 9 2.72 -7.96 0.64
N LEU A 10 3.14 -9.15 0.19
CA LEU A 10 2.25 -10.18 -0.33
C LEU A 10 1.22 -10.59 0.73
N ARG A 11 1.70 -10.85 1.96
CA ARG A 11 0.85 -11.17 3.11
C ARG A 11 -0.10 -10.03 3.49
N ILE A 12 0.31 -8.77 3.33
CA ILE A 12 -0.58 -7.61 3.48
C ILE A 12 -1.70 -7.63 2.43
N VAL A 13 -1.36 -7.76 1.14
CA VAL A 13 -2.37 -7.70 0.07
C VAL A 13 -3.29 -8.93 0.06
N GLU A 14 -2.80 -10.09 0.48
CA GLU A 14 -3.62 -11.31 0.60
C GLU A 14 -4.58 -11.29 1.79
N ALA A 15 -4.36 -10.42 2.76
CA ALA A 15 -5.28 -10.23 3.88
C ALA A 15 -6.57 -9.50 3.47
N VAL A 16 -6.63 -8.92 2.26
CA VAL A 16 -7.83 -8.25 1.73
C VAL A 16 -8.93 -9.29 1.47
N PRO A 17 -10.11 -9.15 2.10
CA PRO A 17 -11.18 -10.12 1.92
C PRO A 17 -11.61 -10.22 0.44
N PRO A 18 -11.75 -11.43 -0.13
CA PRO A 18 -12.05 -11.62 -1.55
C PRO A 18 -13.31 -10.91 -2.06
N ARG A 19 -14.32 -10.71 -1.19
CA ARG A 19 -15.53 -9.96 -1.56
C ARG A 19 -15.21 -8.50 -1.90
N ARG A 20 -14.27 -7.89 -1.15
CA ARG A 20 -13.91 -6.47 -1.29
C ARG A 20 -13.03 -6.26 -2.52
N ALA A 21 -12.09 -7.18 -2.76
CA ALA A 21 -11.22 -7.15 -3.95
C ALA A 21 -11.96 -7.18 -5.30
N ARG A 22 -13.23 -7.62 -5.30
CA ARG A 22 -14.09 -7.67 -6.50
C ARG A 22 -15.02 -6.45 -6.65
N ALA A 23 -15.07 -5.59 -5.64
CA ALA A 23 -15.90 -4.39 -5.62
C ALA A 23 -15.01 -3.14 -5.72
N SER A 24 -15.60 -2.00 -6.08
CA SER A 24 -14.94 -0.68 -6.03
C SER A 24 -14.76 -0.16 -4.59
N GLU A 25 -14.61 -1.06 -3.62
CA GLU A 25 -14.43 -0.70 -2.21
C GLU A 25 -13.00 -0.22 -1.94
N GLY A 26 -12.85 0.70 -0.99
CA GLY A 26 -11.55 1.20 -0.55
C GLY A 26 -10.87 0.28 0.46
N VAL A 27 -9.56 0.12 0.31
CA VAL A 27 -8.66 -0.41 1.34
C VAL A 27 -7.74 0.70 1.81
N ARG A 28 -7.62 0.80 3.13
CA ARG A 28 -6.79 1.80 3.79
C ARG A 28 -5.41 1.21 4.03
N LEU A 29 -4.38 1.97 3.65
CA LEU A 29 -2.97 1.64 3.85
C LEU A 29 -2.32 2.73 4.69
N VAL A 30 -1.69 2.35 5.80
CA VAL A 30 -1.05 3.27 6.73
C VAL A 30 0.39 2.91 6.92
N TYR A 31 1.25 3.91 6.82
CA TYR A 31 2.64 3.85 7.24
C TYR A 31 2.85 4.74 8.47
N ASP A 32 3.19 4.14 9.61
CA ASP A 32 3.39 4.83 10.90
C ASP A 32 4.87 5.11 11.23
N GLN A 33 5.76 5.02 10.23
CA GLN A 33 7.22 5.03 10.33
C GLN A 33 7.88 3.71 10.71
N VAL A 34 7.16 2.82 11.37
CA VAL A 34 7.69 1.53 11.85
C VAL A 34 7.00 0.36 11.14
N HIS A 35 5.75 0.53 10.74
CA HIS A 35 4.92 -0.50 10.17
C HIS A 35 4.17 0.01 8.96
N LEU A 36 3.89 -0.92 8.05
CA LEU A 36 2.89 -0.79 7.01
C LEU A 36 1.70 -1.67 7.41
N THR A 37 0.51 -1.07 7.51
CA THR A 37 -0.70 -1.76 7.95
C THR A 37 -1.82 -1.56 6.94
N MET A 38 -2.64 -2.60 6.75
CA MET A 38 -3.81 -2.53 5.89
C MET A 38 -5.10 -2.86 6.66
N SER A 39 -6.15 -2.10 6.39
CA SER A 39 -7.49 -2.27 6.93
C SER A 39 -8.55 -1.97 5.87
N ALA A 40 -9.81 -2.20 6.20
CA ALA A 40 -10.90 -1.58 5.47
C ALA A 40 -10.90 -0.05 5.65
N GLU A 41 -11.36 0.67 4.63
CA GLU A 41 -11.63 2.11 4.73
C GLU A 41 -12.74 2.41 5.77
N ASP A 42 -13.85 1.67 5.72
CA ASP A 42 -15.02 1.86 6.59
C ASP A 42 -14.85 1.26 8.00
N ARG A 43 -13.78 0.49 8.23
CA ARG A 43 -13.45 -0.15 9.51
C ARG A 43 -11.96 -0.04 9.80
N PRO A 44 -11.43 1.17 10.06
CA PRO A 44 -9.99 1.41 10.20
C PRO A 44 -9.37 0.76 11.45
N ALA A 45 -10.18 0.44 12.47
CA ALA A 45 -9.74 -0.26 13.67
C ALA A 45 -9.53 -1.77 13.47
N GLU A 46 -10.03 -2.33 12.35
CA GLU A 46 -9.87 -3.74 12.01
C GLU A 46 -8.67 -3.91 11.09
N GLU A 47 -7.49 -3.97 11.68
CA GLU A 47 -6.26 -4.25 10.95
C GLU A 47 -6.26 -5.70 10.45
N TRP A 48 -6.13 -5.88 9.13
CA TRP A 48 -6.09 -7.22 8.53
C TRP A 48 -4.68 -7.78 8.50
N ALA A 49 -3.68 -6.92 8.27
CA ALA A 49 -2.29 -7.31 8.23
C ALA A 49 -1.36 -6.13 8.49
N ARG A 50 -0.16 -6.48 8.96
CA ARG A 50 0.92 -5.57 9.30
C ARG A 50 2.26 -6.15 8.87
N ALA A 51 3.19 -5.28 8.48
CA ALA A 51 4.57 -5.59 8.19
C ALA A 51 5.50 -4.56 8.83
N ASP A 52 6.65 -5.01 9.32
CA ASP A 52 7.70 -4.12 9.81
C ASP A 52 8.40 -3.45 8.63
N VAL A 53 8.61 -2.14 8.74
CA VAL A 53 9.33 -1.35 7.75
C VAL A 53 10.83 -1.41 8.02
N VAL A 54 11.57 -1.74 6.97
CA VAL A 54 13.03 -1.84 6.98
C VAL A 54 13.65 -0.64 6.25
N GLY A 55 14.92 -0.35 6.56
CA GLY A 55 15.67 0.71 5.88
C GLY A 55 15.28 2.13 6.30
N TYR A 56 15.38 3.07 5.36
CA TYR A 56 15.19 4.50 5.63
C TYR A 56 13.72 4.84 5.91
N ARG A 57 13.48 5.59 7.00
CA ARG A 57 12.15 6.02 7.42
C ARG A 57 11.81 7.40 6.87
N THR A 58 10.61 7.56 6.34
CA THR A 58 10.09 8.87 5.92
C THR A 58 9.01 9.37 6.87
N ALA A 59 8.39 10.51 6.54
CA ALA A 59 7.15 10.91 7.19
C ALA A 59 6.09 9.80 7.10
N ALA A 60 5.30 9.68 8.18
CA ALA A 60 4.12 8.84 8.20
C ALA A 60 3.11 9.31 7.15
N TRP A 61 2.30 8.39 6.65
CA TRP A 61 1.23 8.70 5.71
C TRP A 61 0.11 7.66 5.78
N GLU A 62 -1.06 8.08 5.35
CA GLU A 62 -2.25 7.28 5.21
C GLU A 62 -2.88 7.54 3.86
N LEU A 63 -3.28 6.48 3.17
CA LEU A 63 -4.02 6.55 1.91
C LEU A 63 -5.10 5.48 1.84
N THR A 64 -6.07 5.72 0.98
CA THR A 64 -7.08 4.74 0.57
C THR A 64 -6.88 4.46 -0.91
N MET A 65 -6.83 3.20 -1.30
CA MET A 65 -6.76 2.76 -2.70
C MET A 65 -7.89 1.78 -3.01
N TYR A 66 -8.19 1.58 -4.29
CA TYR A 66 -9.19 0.57 -4.68
C TYR A 66 -8.72 -0.84 -4.34
N ALA A 67 -9.59 -1.64 -3.73
CA ALA A 67 -9.29 -3.03 -3.39
C ALA A 67 -8.90 -3.86 -4.62
N VAL A 68 -9.45 -3.58 -5.80
CA VAL A 68 -9.10 -4.30 -7.05
C VAL A 68 -7.62 -4.16 -7.43
N SER A 69 -6.97 -3.05 -7.04
CA SER A 69 -5.55 -2.83 -7.31
C SER A 69 -4.65 -3.84 -6.59
N THR A 70 -5.11 -4.44 -5.48
CA THR A 70 -4.32 -5.41 -4.72
C THR A 70 -4.13 -6.72 -5.47
N ILE A 71 -5.03 -7.06 -6.40
CA ILE A 71 -4.91 -8.23 -7.28
C ILE A 71 -3.68 -8.07 -8.19
N ALA A 72 -3.51 -6.91 -8.82
CA ALA A 72 -2.39 -6.65 -9.70
C ALA A 72 -1.06 -6.58 -8.92
N VAL A 73 -1.06 -5.96 -7.74
CA VAL A 73 0.11 -5.97 -6.82
C VAL A 73 0.48 -7.39 -6.43
N ARG A 74 -0.51 -8.23 -6.07
CA ARG A 74 -0.29 -9.63 -5.70
C ARG A 74 0.38 -10.41 -6.84
N VAL A 75 -0.14 -10.32 -8.06
CA VAL A 75 0.44 -11.01 -9.23
C VAL A 75 1.88 -10.58 -9.44
N TRP A 76 2.17 -9.28 -9.37
CA TRP A 76 3.52 -8.75 -9.52
C TRP A 76 4.48 -9.25 -8.43
N LEU A 77 4.03 -9.35 -7.18
CA LEU A 77 4.85 -9.84 -6.06
C LEU A 77 5.18 -11.33 -6.15
N LEU A 78 4.31 -12.14 -6.78
CA LEU A 78 4.57 -13.57 -6.98
C LEU A 78 5.73 -13.84 -7.94
N GLU A 79 6.15 -12.86 -8.73
CA GLU A 79 7.29 -12.95 -9.65
C GLU A 79 8.63 -12.58 -8.98
N MET A 80 8.62 -12.20 -7.70
CA MET A 80 9.80 -11.73 -6.97
C MET A 80 10.32 -12.75 -5.96
N GLU A 81 11.61 -12.65 -5.63
CA GLU A 81 12.14 -13.33 -4.45
C GLU A 81 11.49 -12.75 -3.18
N ALA A 82 11.13 -13.62 -2.23
CA ALA A 82 10.46 -13.24 -0.98
C ALA A 82 11.18 -12.12 -0.21
N THR A 83 12.51 -12.09 -0.26
CA THR A 83 13.37 -11.11 0.42
C THR A 83 13.56 -9.80 -0.36
N THR A 84 13.00 -9.68 -1.56
CA THR A 84 13.13 -8.48 -2.39
C THR A 84 12.54 -7.28 -1.64
N PRO A 85 13.29 -6.18 -1.45
CA PRO A 85 12.76 -4.97 -0.84
C PRO A 85 11.81 -4.27 -1.81
N VAL A 86 10.59 -3.98 -1.33
CA VAL A 86 9.56 -3.26 -2.06
C VAL A 86 9.30 -1.93 -1.35
N GLY A 87 9.54 -0.84 -2.07
CA GLY A 87 9.20 0.50 -1.64
C GLY A 87 7.74 0.83 -1.94
N VAL A 88 7.02 1.37 -0.97
CA VAL A 88 5.63 1.82 -1.08
C VAL A 88 5.56 3.30 -0.71
N SER A 89 5.02 4.12 -1.59
CA SER A 89 4.88 5.56 -1.32
C SER A 89 3.68 6.17 -2.02
N PRO A 90 2.97 7.11 -1.35
CA PRO A 90 2.08 8.02 -2.07
C PRO A 90 2.92 8.94 -2.98
N PHE A 91 2.36 9.25 -4.15
CA PHE A 91 2.90 10.23 -5.08
C PHE A 91 1.90 11.37 -5.28
N TRP A 92 2.40 12.59 -5.07
CA TRP A 92 1.65 13.83 -5.15
C TRP A 92 2.04 14.55 -6.44
N GLY A 93 1.21 14.43 -7.47
CA GLY A 93 1.45 15.08 -8.77
C GLY A 93 0.91 16.52 -8.85
N GLY A 94 0.45 17.11 -7.74
CA GLY A 94 -0.25 18.38 -7.70
C GLY A 94 -1.10 18.52 -6.43
N PRO A 95 -2.16 19.36 -6.42
CA PRO A 95 -2.96 19.69 -5.22
C PRO A 95 -3.85 18.53 -4.70
N GLY A 96 -3.55 17.28 -5.03
CA GLY A 96 -4.25 16.11 -4.54
C GLY A 96 -3.42 14.82 -4.69
N PRO A 97 -3.74 13.78 -3.92
CA PRO A 97 -3.15 12.44 -4.09
C PRO A 97 -3.46 11.90 -5.47
N VAL A 98 -2.42 11.54 -6.23
CA VAL A 98 -2.63 11.04 -7.60
C VAL A 98 -2.43 9.54 -7.66
N LEU A 99 -1.42 9.01 -6.95
CA LEU A 99 -1.06 7.59 -7.06
C LEU A 99 -0.48 7.03 -5.76
N VAL A 100 -0.61 5.72 -5.56
CA VAL A 100 0.29 4.91 -4.75
C VAL A 100 1.25 4.18 -5.68
N VAL A 101 2.54 4.23 -5.35
CA VAL A 101 3.62 3.64 -6.15
C VAL A 101 4.30 2.53 -5.36
N PHE A 102 4.41 1.37 -5.97
CA PHE A 102 5.17 0.22 -5.49
C PHE A 102 6.42 0.07 -6.37
N THR A 103 7.61 0.02 -5.78
CA THR A 103 8.89 0.01 -6.51
C THR A 103 9.79 -1.13 -6.02
N ALA A 104 10.27 -1.96 -6.94
CA ALA A 104 11.21 -3.05 -6.65
C ALA A 104 12.02 -3.41 -7.91
N GLY A 105 13.32 -3.71 -7.75
CA GLY A 105 14.15 -4.26 -8.83
C GLY A 105 14.23 -3.42 -10.11
N GLY A 106 14.02 -2.10 -10.04
CA GLY A 106 13.98 -1.21 -11.21
C GLY A 106 12.62 -1.13 -11.93
N ALA A 107 11.60 -1.84 -11.45
CA ALA A 107 10.23 -1.74 -11.93
C ALA A 107 9.33 -0.98 -10.94
N SER A 108 8.24 -0.41 -11.44
CA SER A 108 7.22 0.24 -10.61
C SER A 108 5.80 -0.11 -11.04
N MET A 109 4.93 -0.35 -10.07
CA MET A 109 3.47 -0.43 -10.25
C MET A 109 2.82 0.81 -9.62
N GLN A 110 1.84 1.40 -10.32
CA GLN A 110 1.22 2.67 -9.90
C GLN A 110 -0.29 2.53 -9.99
N PHE A 111 -1.00 2.94 -8.94
CA PHE A 111 -2.46 2.85 -8.88
C PHE A 111 -3.07 4.14 -8.36
N PRO A 112 -4.24 4.55 -8.88
CA PRO A 112 -4.97 5.68 -8.33
C PRO A 112 -5.39 5.41 -6.89
N VAL A 113 -5.35 6.47 -6.10
CA VAL A 113 -5.79 6.50 -4.70
C VAL A 113 -7.14 7.22 -4.63
N ILE A 114 -8.03 6.72 -3.77
CA ILE A 114 -9.37 7.24 -3.55
C ILE A 114 -9.31 8.49 -2.68
N ASP A 115 -8.54 8.41 -1.59
CA ASP A 115 -8.34 9.48 -0.64
C ASP A 115 -6.93 9.37 -0.03
N CYS A 116 -6.41 10.48 0.48
CA CYS A 116 -5.13 10.50 1.16
C CYS A 116 -5.08 11.67 2.15
N PRO A 117 -5.57 11.48 3.38
CA PRO A 117 -5.64 12.53 4.40
C PRO A 117 -4.27 13.13 4.75
N SER A 118 -3.18 12.40 4.48
CA SER A 118 -1.81 12.86 4.69
C SER A 118 -1.25 13.71 3.53
N ALA A 119 -2.05 14.01 2.51
CA ALA A 119 -1.66 14.92 1.44
C ALA A 119 -1.31 16.29 2.03
N PRO A 120 -0.24 16.95 1.53
CA PRO A 120 -0.02 18.35 1.85
C PRO A 120 -1.28 19.16 1.51
N SER A 121 -1.83 19.88 2.49
CA SER A 121 -2.87 20.87 2.24
C SER A 121 -2.29 21.94 1.32
N VAL A 122 -2.97 22.21 0.21
CA VAL A 122 -2.63 23.24 -0.76
C VAL A 122 -2.47 24.61 -0.10
#